data_AF-W9C7S4-F1
#
_entry.id   AF-W9C7S4-F1
#
_cell.length_a   1.000
_cell.length_b   1.000
_cell.length_c   1.000
_cell.angle_alpha   90.00
_cell.angle_beta   90.00
_cell.angle_gamma   90.00
#
_symmetry.space_group_name_H-M   'P 1'
#
loop_
_entity.id
_entity.type
_entity.pdbx_description
1 polymer ?
#
loop_
_entity_poly.entity_id
_entity_poly.type
_entity_poly.pdbx_seq_one_letter_code
_entity_poly.pdbx_strand_id
1 'polypeptide(L)'
;MDTLITKFRRGGPFLDFTRDDESIIIKVGIEPNNAEFKVSKLRLDYYSPYFRGYLASKMKEDLSRVVELQEVCPKIFGHIVQYMNTESILIPGPPQTPELQALALQDPPTLKTILETPERRRSSVKS
;
A
#
# COMPACT_ATOMS: atom_id res chain seq x y z
N MET A 1 -18.61 1.78 8.07
CA MET A 1 -17.18 2.19 8.04
C MET A 1 -16.65 1.76 6.69
N ASP A 2 -16.80 2.62 5.69
CA ASP A 2 -16.46 2.34 4.30
C ASP A 2 -15.03 2.80 4.02
N THR A 3 -14.12 1.83 3.98
CA THR A 3 -12.74 2.03 3.52
C THR A 3 -12.77 2.30 2.02
N LEU A 4 -12.33 3.47 1.57
CA LEU A 4 -12.19 3.81 0.16
C LEU A 4 -11.03 3.03 -0.46
N ILE A 5 -11.31 1.81 -0.93
CA ILE A 5 -10.35 0.98 -1.67
C ILE A 5 -10.26 1.51 -3.10
N THR A 6 -9.21 2.25 -3.41
CA THR A 6 -8.94 2.67 -4.80
C THR A 6 -8.30 1.49 -5.55
N LYS A 7 -9.09 0.78 -6.36
CA LYS A 7 -8.62 -0.31 -7.23
C LYS A 7 -8.08 0.23 -8.55
N PHE A 8 -6.77 0.15 -8.77
CA PHE A 8 -6.17 0.36 -10.08
C PHE A 8 -6.03 -0.99 -10.81
N ARG A 9 -7.03 -1.38 -11.61
CA ARG A 9 -6.88 -2.55 -12.50
C ARG A 9 -6.11 -2.16 -13.75
N ARG A 10 -4.86 -2.62 -13.89
CA ARG A 10 -4.15 -2.64 -15.18
C ARG A 10 -4.67 -3.84 -15.98
N GLY A 11 -5.16 -3.60 -17.20
CA GLY A 11 -5.63 -4.62 -18.14
C GLY A 11 -4.49 -5.45 -18.74
N GLY A 12 -3.83 -6.27 -17.94
CA GLY A 12 -2.88 -7.28 -18.40
C GLY A 12 -3.55 -8.66 -18.61
N PRO A 13 -2.83 -9.63 -19.20
CA PRO A 13 -3.35 -10.98 -19.40
C PRO A 13 -3.81 -11.58 -18.08
N PHE A 14 -4.92 -12.33 -18.12
CA PHE A 14 -5.45 -13.05 -16.97
C PHE A 14 -4.44 -14.11 -16.53
N LEU A 15 -3.61 -13.79 -15.55
CA LEU A 15 -2.69 -14.72 -14.92
C LEU A 15 -3.43 -15.47 -13.82
N ASP A 16 -3.55 -16.78 -14.00
CA ASP A 16 -4.08 -17.66 -12.97
C ASP A 16 -2.99 -17.95 -11.93
N PHE A 17 -2.97 -17.13 -10.87
CA PHE A 17 -2.07 -17.30 -9.74
C PHE A 17 -2.45 -18.46 -8.80
N THR A 18 -3.44 -19.30 -9.16
CA THR A 18 -3.90 -20.44 -8.34
C THR A 18 -3.25 -21.78 -8.70
N ARG A 19 -2.50 -21.84 -9.82
CA ARG A 19 -1.70 -23.01 -10.21
C ARG A 19 -0.36 -23.08 -9.48
N ASP A 20 0.31 -24.23 -9.57
CA ASP A 20 1.63 -24.56 -9.02
C ASP A 20 2.67 -23.47 -9.29
N ASP A 21 2.68 -22.45 -8.43
CA ASP A 21 3.60 -21.34 -8.49
C ASP A 21 4.76 -21.56 -7.53
N GLU A 22 5.96 -21.26 -8.01
CA GLU A 22 7.16 -21.38 -7.21
C GLU A 22 7.29 -20.18 -6.27
N SER A 23 7.58 -20.43 -4.99
CA SER A 23 7.88 -19.37 -4.04
C SER A 23 9.36 -19.05 -4.00
N ILE A 24 9.69 -17.76 -3.95
CA ILE A 24 11.03 -17.21 -3.81
C ILE A 24 11.11 -16.49 -2.47
N ILE A 25 12.25 -16.64 -1.78
CA ILE A 25 12.54 -15.92 -0.54
C ILE A 25 13.30 -14.64 -0.90
N ILE A 26 12.80 -13.50 -0.44
CA ILE A 26 13.45 -12.20 -0.60
C ILE A 26 13.78 -11.66 0.79
N LYS A 27 15.06 -11.57 1.10
CA LYS A 27 15.58 -10.92 2.30
C LYS A 27 15.83 -9.46 2.00
N VAL A 28 15.30 -8.57 2.83
CA VAL A 28 15.29 -7.13 2.59
C VAL A 28 15.84 -6.40 3.80
N GLY A 29 16.64 -5.35 3.58
CA GLY A 29 17.23 -4.54 4.63
C GLY A 29 18.48 -5.15 5.26
N ILE A 30 19.03 -4.45 6.24
CA ILE A 30 20.21 -4.83 7.02
C ILE A 30 19.82 -4.86 8.49
N GLU A 31 20.37 -5.80 9.26
CA GLU A 31 20.14 -5.86 10.71
C GLU A 31 20.45 -4.51 11.40
N PRO A 32 19.64 -4.11 12.40
CA PRO A 32 18.50 -4.85 12.99
C PRO A 32 17.16 -4.64 12.25
N ASN A 33 17.16 -3.93 11.12
CA ASN A 33 15.96 -3.59 10.36
C ASN A 33 15.91 -4.38 9.05
N ASN A 34 15.93 -5.70 9.16
CA ASN A 34 15.75 -6.64 8.05
C ASN A 34 14.43 -7.40 8.17
N ALA A 35 13.95 -7.92 7.05
CA ALA A 35 12.81 -8.85 7.02
C ALA A 35 12.93 -9.83 5.86
N GLU A 36 12.23 -10.95 5.99
CA GLU A 36 12.15 -11.98 4.96
C GLU A 36 10.73 -12.07 4.41
N PHE A 37 10.61 -12.11 3.08
CA PHE A 37 9.35 -12.20 2.37
C PHE A 37 9.34 -13.44 1.48
N LYS A 38 8.34 -14.30 1.66
CA LYS A 38 8.05 -15.40 0.73
C LYS A 38 7.08 -14.89 -0.34
N VAL A 39 7.54 -14.83 -1.59
CA VAL A 39 6.80 -14.22 -2.69
C VAL A 39 6.63 -15.19 -3.85
N SER A 40 5.47 -15.14 -4.48
CA SER A 40 5.14 -15.83 -5.73
C SER A 40 6.10 -15.41 -6.85
N LYS A 41 6.75 -16.38 -7.51
CA LYS A 41 7.63 -16.12 -8.65
C LYS A 41 6.84 -15.51 -9.80
N LEU A 42 5.68 -16.08 -10.13
CA LEU A 42 4.82 -15.56 -11.20
C LEU A 42 4.38 -14.11 -10.95
N ARG A 43 3.99 -13.76 -9.72
CA ARG A 43 3.63 -12.37 -9.37
C ARG A 43 4.84 -11.45 -9.47
N LEU A 44 5.99 -11.88 -8.95
CA LEU A 44 7.20 -11.08 -8.99
C LEU A 44 7.65 -10.79 -10.43
N ASP A 45 7.62 -11.82 -11.30
CA ASP A 45 7.90 -11.71 -12.74
C ASP A 45 6.89 -10.81 -13.44
N TYR A 46 5.61 -10.88 -13.09
CA TYR A 46 4.57 -10.07 -13.70
C TYR A 46 4.69 -8.59 -13.33
N TYR A 47 4.79 -8.29 -12.03
CA TYR A 47 4.78 -6.92 -11.51
C TYR A 47 6.12 -6.20 -11.64
N SER A 48 7.23 -6.92 -11.78
CA SER A 48 8.57 -6.32 -11.82
C SER A 48 9.42 -6.87 -12.97
N PRO A 49 9.60 -6.09 -14.05
CA PRO A 49 10.54 -6.43 -15.13
C PRO A 49 11.96 -6.67 -14.63
N TYR A 50 12.38 -5.98 -13.57
CA TYR A 50 13.68 -6.20 -12.93
C TYR A 50 13.82 -7.63 -12.41
N PHE A 51 12.87 -8.10 -11.60
CA PHE A 51 12.94 -9.46 -11.08
C PHE A 51 12.76 -10.51 -12.18
N ARG A 52 11.94 -10.24 -13.19
CA ARG A 52 11.83 -11.12 -14.37
C ARG A 52 13.18 -11.37 -15.02
N GLY A 53 13.95 -10.31 -15.26
CA GLY A 53 15.31 -10.42 -15.84
C GLY A 53 16.28 -11.10 -14.87
N TYR A 54 16.28 -10.68 -13.61
CA TYR A 54 17.15 -11.22 -12.57
C TYR A 54 16.96 -12.73 -12.37
N LEU A 55 15.72 -13.19 -12.27
CA LEU A 55 15.40 -14.60 -12.08
C LEU A 55 15.70 -15.45 -13.32
N ALA A 56 15.46 -14.91 -14.52
CA ALA A 56 15.83 -15.60 -15.76
C ALA A 56 17.35 -15.82 -15.89
N SER A 57 18.16 -14.89 -15.37
CA SER A 57 19.62 -15.00 -15.37
C SER A 57 20.13 -15.90 -14.25
N LYS A 58 19.69 -15.66 -13.01
CA LYS A 58 20.32 -16.25 -11.82
C LYS A 58 19.80 -17.64 -11.46
N MET A 59 18.53 -17.96 -11.73
CA MET A 59 17.96 -19.27 -11.40
C MET A 59 18.37 -20.40 -12.36
N LYS A 60 19.12 -20.08 -13.43
CA LYS A 60 19.81 -21.10 -14.23
C LYS A 60 21.09 -21.61 -13.55
N GLU A 61 21.68 -20.82 -12.68
CA GLU A 61 23.02 -21.07 -12.10
C GLU A 61 22.93 -21.47 -10.63
N ASP A 62 21.99 -20.90 -9.87
CA ASP A 62 21.82 -21.16 -8.44
C ASP A 62 20.51 -21.90 -8.13
N LEU A 63 20.61 -23.02 -7.40
CA LEU A 63 19.47 -23.72 -6.78
C LEU A 63 18.88 -22.95 -5.59
N SER A 64 19.61 -21.96 -5.07
CA SER A 64 19.17 -21.15 -3.94
C SER A 64 18.12 -20.14 -4.39
N ARG A 65 16.86 -20.36 -4.01
CA ARG A 65 15.72 -19.49 -4.32
C ARG A 65 15.66 -18.26 -3.41
N VAL A 66 16.83 -17.72 -3.05
CA VAL A 66 16.98 -16.58 -2.11
C VAL A 66 17.56 -15.38 -2.85
N VAL A 67 16.90 -14.24 -2.69
CA VAL A 67 17.34 -12.93 -3.20
C VAL A 67 17.55 -11.99 -2.02
N GLU A 68 18.66 -11.25 -2.02
CA GLU A 68 18.99 -10.32 -0.94
C GLU A 68 18.99 -8.87 -1.47
N LEU A 69 18.28 -7.98 -0.79
CA LEU A 69 18.09 -6.57 -1.14
C LEU A 69 18.37 -5.70 0.09
N GLN A 70 19.65 -5.51 0.39
CA GLN A 70 20.10 -4.83 1.61
C GLN A 70 19.73 -3.34 1.66
N GLU A 71 19.67 -2.66 0.51
CA GLU A 71 19.39 -1.23 0.42
C GLU A 71 17.88 -0.89 0.43
N VAL A 72 17.02 -1.91 0.46
CA VAL A 72 15.57 -1.71 0.40
C VAL A 72 15.00 -1.71 1.82
N CYS A 73 14.11 -0.75 2.12
CA CYS A 73 13.42 -0.70 3.40
C CYS A 73 12.38 -1.84 3.51
N PRO A 74 12.41 -2.68 4.57
CA PRO A 74 11.45 -3.77 4.74
C PRO A 74 9.99 -3.33 4.74
N LYS A 75 9.68 -2.18 5.36
CA LYS A 75 8.31 -1.65 5.43
C LYS A 75 7.77 -1.32 4.04
N ILE A 76 8.57 -0.65 3.22
CA ILE A 76 8.20 -0.29 1.85
C ILE A 76 8.01 -1.56 1.03
N PHE A 77 8.93 -2.52 1.15
CA PHE A 77 8.82 -3.78 0.41
C PHE A 77 7.59 -4.60 0.82
N GLY A 78 7.21 -4.58 2.11
CA GLY A 78 5.98 -5.19 2.60
C GLY A 78 4.73 -4.65 1.90
N HIS A 79 4.64 -3.34 1.67
CA HIS A 79 3.54 -2.74 0.90
C HIS A 79 3.54 -3.17 -0.58
N ILE A 80 4.72 -3.35 -1.18
CA ILE A 80 4.84 -3.87 -2.55
C ILE A 80 4.33 -5.32 -2.62
N VAL A 81 4.73 -6.17 -1.67
CA VAL A 81 4.24 -7.57 -1.59
C VAL A 81 2.73 -7.62 -1.39
N GLN A 82 2.19 -6.77 -0.51
CA GLN A 82 0.76 -6.64 -0.31
C GLN A 82 0.04 -6.25 -1.60
N TYR A 83 0.56 -5.26 -2.32
CA TYR A 83 0.00 -4.83 -3.60
C TYR A 83 0.00 -5.96 -4.62
N MET A 84 1.11 -6.70 -4.76
CA MET A 84 1.19 -7.83 -5.69
C MET A 84 0.16 -8.92 -5.39
N ASN A 85 -0.16 -9.13 -4.11
CA ASN A 85 -1.08 -10.18 -3.68
C ASN A 85 -2.56 -9.76 -3.70
N THR A 86 -2.86 -8.46 -3.56
CA THR A 86 -4.24 -7.97 -3.38
C THR A 86 -4.69 -6.96 -4.42
N GLU A 87 -3.79 -6.49 -5.29
CA GLU A 87 -3.99 -5.36 -6.22
C GLU A 87 -4.36 -4.05 -5.50
N SER A 88 -4.04 -3.94 -4.20
CA SER A 88 -4.36 -2.79 -3.36
C SER A 88 -3.24 -2.48 -2.38
N ILE A 89 -3.04 -1.20 -2.08
CA ILE A 89 -2.12 -0.75 -1.02
C ILE A 89 -3.00 -0.21 0.10
N LEU A 90 -2.86 -0.80 1.29
CA LEU A 90 -3.43 -0.21 2.50
C LEU A 90 -2.42 0.81 3.01
N ILE A 91 -2.73 2.09 2.80
CA ILE A 91 -2.02 3.18 3.45
C ILE A 91 -2.80 3.47 4.73
N PRO A 92 -2.21 3.22 5.92
CA PRO A 92 -2.84 3.65 7.17
C PRO A 92 -3.11 5.15 7.07
N GLY A 93 -4.36 5.55 7.27
CA GLY A 93 -4.67 6.97 7.38
C GLY A 93 -3.87 7.61 8.53
N PRO A 94 -3.71 8.94 8.53
CA PRO A 94 -3.20 9.61 9.71
C PRO A 94 -3.99 9.13 10.94
N PRO A 95 -3.35 8.94 12.10
CA PRO A 95 -4.05 8.55 13.31
C PRO A 95 -5.20 9.52 13.50
N GLN A 96 -6.43 9.01 13.40
CA GLN A 96 -7.62 9.85 13.46
C GLN A 96 -7.69 10.38 14.89
N THR A 97 -7.41 11.67 15.06
CA THR A 97 -7.59 12.34 16.34
C THR A 97 -9.05 12.20 16.77
N PRO A 98 -9.34 12.16 18.08
CA PRO A 98 -10.72 12.09 18.58
C PRO A 98 -11.63 13.16 17.97
N GLU A 99 -11.06 14.33 17.64
CA GLU A 99 -11.75 15.44 16.98
C GLU A 99 -12.27 15.10 15.57
N LEU A 100 -11.47 14.39 14.75
CA LEU A 100 -11.89 13.96 13.41
C LEU A 100 -12.95 12.85 13.45
N GLN A 101 -12.89 11.98 14.47
CA GLN A 101 -13.92 10.96 14.70
C GLN A 101 -15.24 11.58 15.17
N ALA A 102 -15.18 12.62 16.02
CA ALA A 102 -16.34 13.37 16.47
C ALA A 102 -16.98 14.19 15.34
N LEU A 103 -16.20 14.65 14.35
CA LEU A 103 -16.71 15.34 13.17
C LEU A 103 -17.41 14.38 12.18
N ALA A 104 -16.95 13.13 12.09
CA ALA A 104 -17.55 12.10 11.23
C ALA A 104 -18.84 11.48 11.80
N LEU A 105 -19.07 11.62 13.11
CA LEU A 105 -20.31 11.20 13.79
C LEU A 105 -21.39 12.28 13.83
N GLN A 106 -21.07 13.51 13.45
CA GLN A 106 -22.06 14.56 13.29
C GLN A 106 -22.74 14.37 11.93
N ASP A 107 -24.07 14.35 11.92
CA ASP A 107 -24.82 14.44 10.67
C ASP A 107 -24.30 15.64 9.87
N PRO A 108 -24.01 15.49 8.56
CA PRO A 108 -23.52 16.60 7.76
C PRO A 108 -24.52 17.75 7.89
N PRO A 109 -24.08 18.96 8.27
CA PRO A 109 -24.98 20.08 8.44
C PRO A 109 -25.73 20.26 7.12
N THR A 110 -27.06 20.24 7.19
CA THR A 110 -27.89 20.42 6.01
C THR A 110 -27.55 21.79 5.41
N LEU A 111 -27.57 21.93 4.08
CA LEU A 111 -27.27 23.21 3.41
C LEU A 111 -28.06 24.40 3.99
N LYS A 112 -29.23 24.15 4.57
CA LYS A 112 -30.04 25.15 5.31
C LYS A 112 -29.34 25.69 6.56
N THR A 113 -28.69 24.84 7.34
CA THR A 113 -27.98 25.20 8.58
C THR A 113 -26.73 26.04 8.29
N ILE A 114 -26.04 25.75 7.18
CA ILE A 114 -24.84 26.51 6.76
C ILE A 114 -25.22 27.93 6.31
N LEU A 115 -26.38 28.07 5.65
CA LEU A 115 -26.91 29.36 5.20
C LEU A 115 -27.50 30.20 6.34
N GLU A 116 -27.88 29.57 7.46
CA GLU A 116 -28.48 30.26 8.61
C GLU A 116 -27.47 30.70 9.67
N THR A 117 -26.22 30.21 9.66
CA THR A 117 -25.17 30.72 10.55
C THR A 117 -24.75 32.13 10.12
N PRO A 118 -25.08 33.20 10.88
CA PRO A 118 -24.54 34.51 10.61
C PRO A 118 -23.09 34.49 11.07
N GLU A 119 -22.18 34.42 10.09
CA GLU A 119 -20.77 34.76 10.25
C GLU A 119 -20.65 35.93 11.23
N ARG A 120 -20.03 35.61 12.38
CA ARG A 120 -19.70 36.50 13.48
C ARG A 120 -18.92 37.68 12.93
N ARG A 121 -19.63 38.72 12.49
CA ARG A 121 -19.01 39.97 12.03
C ARG A 121 -18.13 40.45 13.18
N ARG A 122 -16.84 40.47 12.89
CA ARG A 122 -15.82 41.15 13.68
C ARG A 122 -16.33 42.58 13.96
N SER A 123 -16.68 42.85 15.21
CA SER A 123 -16.67 44.20 15.75
C SER A 123 -15.89 44.17 17.06
N SER A 124 -14.58 44.07 16.93
CA SER A 124 -13.68 44.70 17.89
C SER A 124 -12.76 45.60 17.06
N VAL A 125 -13.23 46.82 16.85
CA VAL A 125 -12.33 47.95 16.66
C VAL A 125 -12.74 48.96 17.72
N LYS A 126 -11.91 49.03 18.76
CA LYS A 126 -11.87 50.12 19.72
C LYS A 126 -11.66 51.43 18.96
N SER A 127 -12.45 52.45 19.29
CA SER A 127 -11.93 53.73 19.79
C SER A 127 -13.05 54.54 20.43
#